data_AF-A0A976CGI7-F1
#
_entry.id   AF-A0A976CGI7-F1
#
_cell.length_a   1.000
_cell.length_b   1.000
_cell.length_c   1.000
_cell.angle_alpha   90.00
_cell.angle_beta   90.00
_cell.angle_gamma   90.00
#
_symmetry.space_group_name_H-M   'P 1'
#
loop_
_entity.id
_entity.type
_entity.pdbx_description
1 polymer ?
#
loop_
_entity_poly.entity_id
_entity_poly.type
_entity_poly.pdbx_seq_one_letter_code
_entity_poly.pdbx_strand_id
1 'polypeptide(L)'
;MKVVTTQGFEVVFSIYEHEFLGYLFKSFIVQKNTKNELTYQYQSISPKNWDEFRIKINPEVLKAIELCEDIQQEQLFKKYNTNKKYTINDFFIKIYDKNAKNEYVLTKKYIENIIDEKKKEILELLKGKDLIYIEGKDGYPIWHKLIWASEDASVLFHLHRNENDSHYYPTIKYKNQKLDFQFKGETFILANKPAYMVLGNRIYFFTKNVDGKKLLPFFNKKFILVPKKLEDEYFSKFFIPLVTWFDVKAVGNALIINKNISFQTIL
;
A
#
# COMPACT_ATOMS: atom_id res chain seq x y z
N MET A 1 18.04 24.28 1.05
CA MET A 1 19.43 24.43 1.54
C MET A 1 20.10 23.07 1.47
N LYS A 2 21.37 22.96 1.04
CA LYS A 2 22.06 21.66 0.93
C LYS A 2 22.38 21.11 2.32
N VAL A 3 22.26 19.80 2.53
CA VAL A 3 22.65 19.14 3.79
C VAL A 3 24.18 19.12 3.91
N VAL A 4 24.69 19.39 5.11
CA VAL A 4 26.12 19.40 5.41
C VAL A 4 26.55 18.02 5.93
N THR A 5 27.42 17.34 5.18
CA THR A 5 27.89 15.97 5.47
C THR A 5 28.75 15.85 6.73
N THR A 6 29.34 16.96 7.20
CA THR A 6 30.13 17.02 8.43
C THR A 6 29.28 17.10 9.71
N GLN A 7 27.99 17.42 9.57
CA GLN A 7 27.04 17.45 10.68
C GLN A 7 26.18 16.18 10.71
N GLY A 8 25.42 15.96 11.79
CA GLY A 8 24.51 14.81 11.90
C GLY A 8 23.34 14.93 10.93
N PHE A 9 22.99 13.85 10.23
CA PHE A 9 21.86 13.80 9.31
C PHE A 9 21.17 12.42 9.37
N GLU A 10 19.97 12.31 8.80
CA GLU A 10 19.24 11.06 8.67
C GLU A 10 18.68 10.88 7.27
N VAL A 11 18.69 9.65 6.77
CA VAL A 11 17.90 9.29 5.59
C VAL A 11 16.46 9.02 6.04
N VAL A 12 15.50 9.65 5.38
CA VAL A 12 14.07 9.42 5.59
C VAL A 12 13.40 9.04 4.28
N PHE A 13 12.32 8.27 4.38
CA PHE A 13 11.49 7.82 3.26
C PHE A 13 10.12 8.47 3.39
N SER A 14 9.80 9.35 2.44
CA SER A 14 8.57 10.12 2.42
C SER A 14 7.57 9.51 1.45
N ILE A 15 6.35 9.25 1.92
CA ILE A 15 5.24 8.77 1.12
C ILE A 15 4.49 9.94 0.51
N TYR A 16 4.29 9.91 -0.80
CA TYR A 16 3.48 10.89 -1.52
C TYR A 16 2.48 10.17 -2.43
N GLU A 17 1.37 10.83 -2.76
CA GLU A 17 0.36 10.30 -3.69
C GLU A 17 0.66 10.75 -5.12
N HIS A 18 0.93 9.80 -6.00
CA HIS A 18 1.12 10.04 -7.42
C HIS A 18 -0.18 9.83 -8.18
N GLU A 19 -0.51 10.74 -9.11
CA GLU A 19 -1.80 10.77 -9.82
C GLU A 19 -2.16 9.45 -10.54
N PHE A 20 -1.18 8.79 -11.17
CA PHE A 20 -1.38 7.50 -11.84
C PHE A 20 -0.96 6.27 -11.00
N LEU A 21 0.13 6.38 -10.25
CA LEU A 21 0.83 5.25 -9.63
C LEU A 21 0.38 4.99 -8.17
N GLY A 22 -0.49 5.85 -7.64
CA GLY A 22 -0.90 5.82 -6.23
C GLY A 22 0.23 6.23 -5.30
N TYR A 23 0.18 5.76 -4.05
CA TYR A 23 1.20 6.11 -3.05
C TYR A 23 2.58 5.57 -3.45
N LEU A 24 3.62 6.39 -3.43
CA LEU A 24 5.01 5.99 -3.71
C LEU A 24 5.94 6.54 -2.64
N PHE A 25 7.19 6.06 -2.63
CA PHE A 25 8.23 6.54 -1.74
C PHE A 25 9.21 7.46 -2.47
N LYS A 26 9.65 8.52 -1.82
CA LYS A 26 10.88 9.28 -2.14
C LYS A 26 11.83 9.18 -0.97
N SER A 27 13.13 9.27 -1.24
CA SER A 27 14.15 9.31 -0.20
C SER A 27 14.78 10.69 -0.09
N PHE A 28 14.98 11.14 1.15
CA PHE A 28 15.60 12.42 1.48
C PHE A 28 16.68 12.21 2.53
N ILE A 29 17.69 13.07 2.51
CA ILE A 29 18.52 13.31 3.68
C ILE A 29 18.02 14.58 4.36
N VAL A 30 17.87 14.52 5.68
CA VAL A 30 17.47 15.63 6.53
C VAL A 30 18.56 15.91 7.56
N GLN A 31 18.96 17.18 7.69
CA GLN A 31 19.94 17.62 8.67
C GLN A 31 19.36 17.50 10.09
N LYS A 32 20.18 17.00 11.02
CA LYS A 32 19.90 17.03 12.46
C LYS A 32 20.53 18.24 13.13
N ASN A 33 19.83 18.81 14.11
CA ASN A 33 20.38 19.86 14.96
C ASN A 33 21.29 19.27 16.06
N THR A 34 21.81 20.13 16.94
CA THR A 34 22.67 19.74 18.08
C THR A 34 21.98 18.84 19.11
N LYS A 35 20.64 18.78 19.10
CA LYS A 35 19.83 17.88 19.94
C LYS A 35 19.46 16.57 19.23
N ASN A 36 20.04 16.31 18.05
CA ASN A 36 19.75 15.14 17.22
C ASN A 36 18.31 15.10 16.65
N GLU A 37 17.63 16.25 16.58
CA GLU A 37 16.28 16.38 16.01
C GLU A 37 16.36 16.76 14.53
N LEU A 38 15.45 16.24 13.71
CA LEU A 38 15.35 16.57 12.28
C LEU A 38 14.92 18.03 12.09
N THR A 39 15.49 18.68 11.06
CA THR A 39 15.26 20.11 10.77
C THR A 39 14.54 20.32 9.43
N TYR A 40 14.30 21.57 9.06
CA TYR A 40 13.78 21.95 7.74
C TYR A 40 14.84 21.95 6.62
N GLN A 41 16.10 21.59 6.93
CA GLN A 41 17.15 21.49 5.93
C GLN A 41 17.23 20.06 5.40
N TYR A 42 16.72 19.85 4.19
CA TYR A 42 16.67 18.55 3.53
C TYR A 42 17.01 18.65 2.04
N GLN A 43 17.42 17.52 1.47
CA GLN A 43 17.60 17.35 0.03
C GLN A 43 17.26 15.92 -0.39
N SER A 44 16.84 15.72 -1.63
CA SER A 44 16.60 14.38 -2.16
C SER A 44 17.91 13.58 -2.22
N ILE A 45 17.82 12.29 -1.91
CA ILE A 45 18.92 11.33 -2.08
C ILE A 45 18.50 10.24 -3.05
N SER A 46 19.38 9.90 -3.97
CA SER A 46 19.24 8.80 -4.92
C SER A 46 20.62 8.21 -5.22
N PRO A 47 20.70 7.10 -5.98
CA PRO A 47 21.98 6.53 -6.40
C PRO A 47 22.88 7.51 -7.17
N LYS A 48 22.34 8.62 -7.67
CA LYS A 48 23.08 9.65 -8.42
C LYS A 48 23.92 10.57 -7.53
N ASN A 49 23.55 10.73 -6.25
CA ASN A 49 24.18 11.72 -5.36
C ASN A 49 24.54 11.17 -3.98
N TRP A 50 24.26 9.88 -3.72
CA TRP A 50 24.48 9.30 -2.41
C TRP A 50 25.94 9.07 -2.04
N ASP A 51 26.90 9.16 -2.97
CA ASP A 51 28.30 8.82 -2.71
C ASP A 51 28.92 9.76 -1.67
N GLU A 52 28.43 11.01 -1.62
CA GLU A 52 28.80 12.01 -0.61
C GLU A 52 28.35 11.63 0.81
N PHE A 53 27.39 10.71 0.95
CA PHE A 53 26.75 10.33 2.21
C PHE A 53 26.90 8.85 2.57
N ARG A 54 27.18 7.98 1.57
CA ARG A 54 27.02 6.51 1.66
C ARG A 54 27.77 5.85 2.80
N ILE A 55 28.94 6.39 3.17
CA ILE A 55 29.79 5.83 4.24
C ILE A 55 29.04 5.81 5.58
N LYS A 56 28.06 6.72 5.77
CA LYS A 56 27.26 6.84 6.99
C LYS A 56 25.87 6.20 6.88
N ILE A 57 25.57 5.47 5.81
CA ILE A 57 24.24 4.90 5.54
C ILE A 57 24.34 3.37 5.56
N ASN A 58 23.45 2.72 6.30
CA ASN A 58 23.35 1.26 6.36
C ASN A 58 23.01 0.67 4.96
N PRO A 59 23.64 -0.45 4.54
CA PRO A 59 23.30 -1.16 3.30
C PRO A 59 21.80 -1.41 3.05
N GLU A 60 21.00 -1.73 4.07
CA GLU A 60 19.55 -1.93 3.91
C GLU A 60 18.84 -0.63 3.50
N VAL A 61 19.30 0.51 4.06
CA VAL A 61 18.77 1.84 3.73
C VAL A 61 19.23 2.27 2.34
N LEU A 62 20.47 1.97 1.96
CA LEU A 62 20.94 2.18 0.58
C LEU A 62 20.08 1.36 -0.39
N LYS A 63 19.81 0.09 -0.10
CA LYS A 63 18.96 -0.73 -0.96
C LYS A 63 17.55 -0.15 -1.10
N ALA A 64 16.96 0.33 0.00
CA ALA A 64 15.67 1.00 -0.03
C ALA A 64 15.69 2.29 -0.88
N ILE A 65 16.78 3.08 -0.85
CA ILE A 65 16.96 4.26 -1.71
C ILE A 65 16.97 3.86 -3.18
N GLU A 66 17.70 2.80 -3.56
CA GLU A 66 17.71 2.29 -4.94
C GLU A 66 16.29 1.95 -5.40
N LEU A 67 15.57 1.14 -4.61
CA LEU A 67 14.22 0.70 -4.92
C LEU A 67 13.23 1.86 -5.06
N CYS A 68 13.41 2.92 -4.25
CA CYS A 68 12.62 4.15 -4.36
C CYS A 68 12.86 4.86 -5.71
N GLU A 69 14.11 5.05 -6.13
CA GLU A 69 14.44 5.64 -7.45
C GLU A 69 13.81 4.83 -8.58
N ASP A 70 13.85 3.52 -8.44
CA ASP A 70 13.45 2.51 -9.41
C ASP A 70 11.93 2.43 -9.70
N ILE A 71 11.10 3.07 -8.86
CA ILE A 71 9.64 3.19 -9.03
C ILE A 71 9.19 4.62 -9.35
N GLN A 72 10.13 5.56 -9.54
CA GLN A 72 9.78 6.93 -9.95
C GLN A 72 9.28 6.96 -11.39
N GLN A 73 8.41 7.93 -11.70
CA GLN A 73 7.78 8.07 -13.01
C GLN A 73 8.82 8.13 -14.15
N GLU A 74 9.94 8.81 -13.94
CA GLU A 74 10.99 8.98 -14.96
C GLU A 74 11.68 7.65 -15.26
N GLN A 75 11.90 6.82 -14.25
CA GLN A 75 12.57 5.52 -14.41
C GLN A 75 11.63 4.49 -15.04
N LEU A 76 10.37 4.47 -14.58
CA LEU A 76 9.34 3.62 -15.18
C LEU A 76 9.09 4.00 -16.64
N PHE A 77 8.99 5.30 -16.95
CA PHE A 77 8.86 5.78 -18.32
C PHE A 77 10.06 5.36 -19.17
N LYS A 78 11.29 5.62 -18.72
CA LYS A 78 12.50 5.21 -19.47
C LYS A 78 12.56 3.72 -19.74
N LYS A 79 12.10 2.90 -18.79
CA LYS A 79 12.17 1.44 -18.86
C LYS A 79 11.08 0.82 -19.73
N TYR A 80 9.87 1.37 -19.68
CA TYR A 80 8.68 0.74 -20.27
C TYR A 80 8.09 1.49 -21.46
N ASN A 81 8.54 2.72 -21.73
CA ASN A 81 8.14 3.43 -22.94
C ASN A 81 8.84 2.85 -24.17
N THR A 82 8.07 2.14 -25.00
CA THR A 82 8.53 1.64 -26.30
C THR A 82 8.38 2.67 -27.42
N ASN A 83 7.64 3.77 -27.19
CA ASN A 83 7.38 4.79 -28.20
C ASN A 83 8.15 6.08 -27.91
N LYS A 84 9.24 6.30 -28.68
CA LYS A 84 10.12 7.46 -28.52
C LYS A 84 9.45 8.84 -28.69
N LYS A 85 8.22 8.91 -29.20
CA LYS A 85 7.47 10.16 -29.38
C LYS A 85 6.66 10.58 -28.15
N TYR A 86 6.40 9.66 -27.21
CA TYR A 86 5.58 9.98 -26.05
C TYR A 86 6.34 10.82 -25.04
N THR A 87 5.68 11.82 -24.46
CA THR A 87 6.13 12.43 -23.21
C THR A 87 5.82 11.50 -22.03
N ILE A 88 6.40 11.79 -20.85
CA ILE A 88 6.09 11.05 -19.61
C ILE A 88 4.58 11.05 -19.34
N ASN A 89 3.95 12.23 -19.45
CA ASN A 89 2.53 12.37 -19.21
C ASN A 89 1.69 11.59 -20.23
N ASP A 90 2.01 11.67 -21.53
CA ASP A 90 1.29 10.93 -22.58
C ASP A 90 1.33 9.42 -22.34
N PHE A 91 2.48 8.92 -21.90
CA PHE A 91 2.69 7.51 -21.60
C PHE A 91 1.78 7.04 -20.47
N PHE A 92 1.75 7.76 -19.34
CA PHE A 92 0.92 7.37 -18.21
C PHE A 92 -0.56 7.59 -18.46
N ILE A 93 -0.97 8.68 -19.12
CA ILE A 93 -2.37 8.88 -19.53
C ILE A 93 -2.84 7.69 -20.37
N LYS A 94 -2.08 7.26 -21.37
CA LYS A 94 -2.48 6.12 -22.23
C LYS A 94 -2.58 4.80 -21.49
N ILE A 95 -1.64 4.53 -20.57
CA ILE A 95 -1.62 3.27 -19.81
C ILE A 95 -2.71 3.23 -18.75
N TYR A 96 -3.00 4.36 -18.12
CA TYR A 96 -3.93 4.45 -16.99
C TYR A 96 -5.32 4.97 -17.38
N ASP A 97 -5.56 5.32 -18.65
CA ASP A 97 -6.88 5.68 -19.16
C ASP A 97 -7.88 4.55 -18.89
N LYS A 98 -8.97 4.91 -18.20
CA LYS A 98 -10.06 4.00 -17.82
C LYS A 98 -10.81 3.48 -19.04
N ASN A 99 -10.73 4.19 -20.17
CA ASN A 99 -11.35 3.84 -21.45
C ASN A 99 -10.36 3.17 -22.42
N ALA A 100 -9.12 2.94 -22.00
CA ALA A 100 -8.10 2.34 -22.87
C ALA A 100 -8.56 0.98 -23.40
N LYS A 101 -8.41 0.77 -24.71
CA LYS A 101 -8.59 -0.53 -25.35
C LYS A 101 -7.61 -1.54 -24.74
N ASN A 102 -7.95 -2.83 -24.83
CA ASN A 102 -7.25 -3.98 -24.23
C ASN A 102 -5.70 -3.99 -24.35
N GLU A 103 -5.09 -3.23 -25.26
CA GLU A 103 -3.65 -3.23 -25.54
C GLU A 103 -2.76 -2.80 -24.34
N TYR A 104 -3.18 -1.85 -23.49
CA TYR A 104 -2.36 -1.38 -22.36
C TYR A 104 -2.67 -2.06 -21.03
N VAL A 105 -3.71 -2.90 -20.95
CA VAL A 105 -4.14 -3.55 -19.70
C VAL A 105 -3.03 -4.42 -19.11
N LEU A 106 -2.32 -5.16 -19.96
CA LEU A 106 -1.20 -6.01 -19.54
C LEU A 106 0.00 -5.17 -19.06
N THR A 107 0.34 -4.11 -19.79
CA THR A 107 1.42 -3.19 -19.41
C THR A 107 1.13 -2.51 -18.08
N LYS A 108 -0.10 -2.00 -17.89
CA LYS A 108 -0.56 -1.43 -16.63
C LYS A 108 -0.41 -2.43 -15.48
N LYS A 109 -0.95 -3.63 -15.65
CA LYS A 109 -0.87 -4.69 -14.61
C LYS A 109 0.58 -5.06 -14.29
N TYR A 110 1.44 -5.10 -15.30
CA TYR A 110 2.86 -5.39 -15.12
C TYR A 110 3.57 -4.27 -14.33
N ILE A 111 3.35 -3.00 -14.68
CA ILE A 111 3.90 -1.84 -13.95
C ILE A 111 3.40 -1.83 -12.51
N GLU A 112 2.09 -2.02 -12.30
CA GLU A 112 1.51 -2.11 -10.95
C GLU A 112 2.15 -3.23 -10.12
N ASN A 113 2.37 -4.40 -10.71
CA ASN A 113 3.05 -5.51 -10.01
C ASN A 113 4.49 -5.17 -9.65
N ILE A 114 5.26 -4.59 -10.58
CA ILE A 114 6.66 -4.19 -10.30
C ILE A 114 6.72 -3.16 -9.19
N ILE A 115 5.81 -2.19 -9.18
CA ILE A 115 5.73 -1.19 -8.12
C ILE A 115 5.39 -1.88 -6.79
N ASP A 116 4.41 -2.78 -6.77
CA ASP A 116 3.99 -3.47 -5.54
C ASP A 116 5.12 -4.33 -4.94
N GLU A 117 5.83 -5.09 -5.78
CA GLU A 117 6.99 -5.90 -5.35
C GLU A 117 8.12 -5.03 -4.77
N LYS A 118 8.45 -3.91 -5.43
CA LYS A 118 9.48 -3.00 -4.92
C LYS A 118 9.06 -2.31 -3.63
N LYS A 119 7.80 -1.90 -3.50
CA LYS A 119 7.27 -1.34 -2.25
C LYS A 119 7.31 -2.35 -1.12
N LYS A 120 6.97 -3.61 -1.39
CA LYS A 120 7.09 -4.70 -0.41
C LYS A 120 8.54 -4.81 0.07
N GLU A 121 9.50 -4.88 -0.86
CA GLU A 121 10.92 -4.98 -0.51
C GLU A 121 11.39 -3.75 0.29
N ILE A 122 11.00 -2.52 -0.10
CA ILE A 122 11.24 -1.31 0.68
C ILE A 122 10.68 -1.44 2.09
N LEU A 123 9.43 -1.88 2.25
CA LEU A 123 8.76 -1.99 3.54
C LEU A 123 9.39 -3.07 4.42
N GLU A 124 9.85 -4.18 3.85
CA GLU A 124 10.58 -5.23 4.55
C GLU A 124 11.94 -4.71 5.05
N LEU A 125 12.70 -4.02 4.19
CA LEU A 125 13.98 -3.39 4.56
C LEU A 125 13.81 -2.31 5.63
N LEU A 126 12.70 -1.59 5.64
CA LEU A 126 12.44 -0.51 6.59
C LEU A 126 11.64 -0.95 7.82
N LYS A 127 11.22 -2.21 7.90
CA LYS A 127 10.38 -2.71 9.00
C LYS A 127 11.05 -2.47 10.35
N GLY A 128 10.30 -1.88 11.28
CA GLY A 128 10.78 -1.55 12.62
C GLY A 128 11.73 -0.35 12.69
N LYS A 129 12.07 0.27 11.56
CA LYS A 129 12.89 1.49 11.52
C LYS A 129 12.00 2.72 11.50
N ASP A 130 12.41 3.73 12.26
CA ASP A 130 11.72 5.00 12.44
C ASP A 130 11.99 6.02 11.31
N LEU A 131 11.99 5.54 10.07
CA LEU A 131 12.47 6.28 8.90
C LEU A 131 11.37 6.67 7.91
N ILE A 132 10.12 6.26 8.11
CA ILE A 132 9.02 6.49 7.16
C ILE A 132 8.15 7.65 7.61
N TYR A 133 7.86 8.55 6.68
CA TYR A 133 7.05 9.75 6.86
C TYR A 133 6.04 9.90 5.73
N ILE A 134 5.03 10.75 5.92
CA ILE A 134 4.13 11.24 4.87
C ILE A 134 4.63 12.63 4.44
N GLU A 135 4.62 12.89 3.13
CA GLU A 135 4.94 14.19 2.53
C GLU A 135 3.81 15.21 2.80
N GLY A 136 4.18 16.44 3.15
CA GLY A 136 3.26 17.56 3.23
C GLY A 136 2.78 18.00 1.84
N LYS A 137 1.66 18.75 1.79
CA LYS A 137 1.14 19.31 0.52
C LYS A 137 2.11 20.30 -0.14
N ASP A 138 3.01 20.88 0.64
CA ASP A 138 4.10 21.77 0.22
C ASP A 138 5.36 21.02 -0.23
N GLY A 139 5.34 19.68 -0.21
CA GLY A 139 6.51 18.84 -0.51
C GLY A 139 7.46 18.65 0.67
N TYR A 140 7.07 19.03 1.89
CA TYR A 140 7.91 18.81 3.07
C TYR A 140 7.99 17.31 3.41
N PRO A 141 9.18 16.69 3.41
CA PRO A 141 9.31 15.23 3.40
C PRO A 141 9.08 14.56 4.75
N ILE A 142 9.01 15.31 5.85
CA ILE A 142 8.83 14.78 7.21
C ILE A 142 7.61 15.39 7.90
N TRP A 143 6.53 15.64 7.15
CA TRP A 143 5.31 16.25 7.67
C TRP A 143 4.66 15.42 8.78
N HIS A 144 4.46 14.12 8.56
CA HIS A 144 3.96 13.21 9.59
C HIS A 144 4.81 11.94 9.66
N LYS A 145 5.37 11.65 10.84
CA LYS A 145 6.11 10.41 11.08
C LYS A 145 5.15 9.22 11.18
N LEU A 146 5.49 8.13 10.50
CA LEU A 146 4.80 6.87 10.63
C LEU A 146 5.50 5.95 11.62
N ILE A 147 4.71 5.22 12.40
CA ILE A 147 5.17 4.21 13.34
C ILE A 147 4.68 2.82 12.92
N TRP A 148 5.52 1.82 13.10
CA TRP A 148 5.13 0.44 12.81
C TRP A 148 4.14 -0.08 13.86
N ALA A 149 3.16 -0.88 13.43
CA ALA A 149 2.46 -1.77 14.34
C ALA A 149 3.48 -2.72 15.00
N SER A 150 3.29 -3.02 16.29
CA SER A 150 4.23 -3.88 17.03
C SER A 150 3.97 -5.37 16.79
N GLU A 151 2.82 -5.71 16.21
CA GLU A 151 2.39 -7.07 15.89
C GLU A 151 1.47 -7.03 14.66
N ASP A 152 1.25 -8.20 14.06
CA ASP A 152 0.35 -8.35 12.92
C ASP A 152 -1.10 -8.03 13.32
N ALA A 153 -1.80 -7.29 12.46
CA ALA A 153 -3.25 -7.19 12.52
C ALA A 153 -3.89 -8.44 11.87
N SER A 154 -5.07 -8.84 12.35
CA SER A 154 -5.86 -9.90 11.72
C SER A 154 -7.04 -9.32 10.95
N VAL A 155 -7.37 -9.92 9.81
CA VAL A 155 -8.57 -9.59 9.05
C VAL A 155 -9.55 -10.75 9.13
N LEU A 156 -10.78 -10.46 9.56
CA LEU A 156 -11.91 -11.39 9.54
C LEU A 156 -12.95 -10.84 8.57
N PHE A 157 -13.33 -11.64 7.58
CA PHE A 157 -14.40 -11.27 6.68
C PHE A 157 -15.73 -11.84 7.15
N HIS A 158 -16.77 -11.02 7.04
CA HIS A 158 -18.14 -11.34 7.43
C HIS A 158 -19.01 -11.43 6.18
N LEU A 159 -19.82 -12.49 6.12
CA LEU A 159 -20.88 -12.64 5.14
C LEU A 159 -22.20 -12.88 5.86
N HIS A 160 -23.18 -12.03 5.58
CA HIS A 160 -24.55 -12.20 6.03
C HIS A 160 -25.42 -12.42 4.81
N ARG A 161 -26.11 -13.56 4.74
CA ARG A 161 -26.97 -13.92 3.61
C ARG A 161 -28.43 -13.95 4.04
N ASN A 162 -29.27 -13.26 3.29
CA ASN A 162 -30.69 -13.12 3.51
C ASN A 162 -31.45 -13.72 2.31
N GLU A 163 -32.78 -13.69 2.35
CA GLU A 163 -33.61 -14.14 1.21
C GLU A 163 -33.42 -13.23 -0.03
N ASN A 164 -33.23 -11.93 0.19
CA ASN A 164 -33.20 -10.91 -0.87
C ASN A 164 -31.80 -10.57 -1.38
N ASP A 165 -30.79 -10.64 -0.52
CA ASP A 165 -29.44 -10.18 -0.81
C ASP A 165 -28.41 -10.77 0.17
N SER A 166 -27.14 -10.50 -0.13
CA SER A 166 -26.01 -10.83 0.72
C SER A 166 -25.18 -9.58 1.03
N HIS A 167 -24.77 -9.45 2.29
CA HIS A 167 -23.94 -8.36 2.80
C HIS A 167 -22.55 -8.88 3.16
N TYR A 168 -21.51 -8.20 2.68
CA TYR A 168 -20.11 -8.60 2.89
C TYR A 168 -19.26 -7.44 3.42
N TYR A 169 -18.46 -7.67 4.46
CA TYR A 169 -17.56 -6.66 5.03
C TYR A 169 -16.39 -7.26 5.85
N PRO A 170 -15.22 -6.60 5.90
CA PRO A 170 -14.13 -6.97 6.80
C PRO A 170 -14.22 -6.31 8.17
N THR A 171 -13.71 -7.00 9.17
CA THR A 171 -13.28 -6.45 10.45
C THR A 171 -11.77 -6.63 10.58
N ILE A 172 -11.06 -5.57 10.95
CA ILE A 172 -9.63 -5.61 11.26
C ILE A 172 -9.46 -5.55 12.78
N LYS A 173 -8.65 -6.43 13.35
CA LYS A 173 -8.25 -6.38 14.76
C LYS A 173 -6.74 -6.21 14.90
N TYR A 174 -6.33 -5.42 15.88
CA TYR A 174 -4.94 -5.22 16.29
C TYR A 174 -4.92 -5.18 17.82
N LYS A 175 -4.03 -5.95 18.47
CA LYS A 175 -4.00 -6.07 19.94
C LYS A 175 -5.36 -6.40 20.55
N ASN A 176 -6.08 -7.33 19.93
CA ASN A 176 -7.45 -7.74 20.28
C ASN A 176 -8.51 -6.62 20.19
N GLN A 177 -8.17 -5.43 19.72
CA GLN A 177 -9.09 -4.31 19.54
C GLN A 177 -9.46 -4.16 18.07
N LYS A 178 -10.75 -3.93 17.80
CA LYS A 178 -11.24 -3.64 16.46
C LYS A 178 -10.74 -2.27 16.01
N LEU A 179 -10.14 -2.21 14.83
CA LEU A 179 -9.74 -0.94 14.22
C LEU A 179 -10.94 -0.26 13.55
N ASP A 180 -11.06 1.05 13.76
CA ASP A 180 -12.00 1.91 13.05
C ASP A 180 -11.29 2.55 11.84
N PHE A 181 -11.29 1.82 10.71
CA PHE A 181 -10.57 2.17 9.48
C PHE A 181 -11.48 2.71 8.37
N GLN A 182 -12.80 2.62 8.54
CA GLN A 182 -13.78 3.02 7.52
C GLN A 182 -14.07 4.51 7.65
N PHE A 183 -14.25 5.20 6.52
CA PHE A 183 -14.53 6.64 6.43
C PHE A 183 -13.48 7.52 7.14
N LYS A 184 -12.23 7.06 7.15
CA LYS A 184 -11.09 7.80 7.66
C LYS A 184 -10.29 8.32 6.48
N GLY A 185 -10.28 9.64 6.27
CA GLY A 185 -9.60 10.29 5.14
C GLY A 185 -8.08 10.05 5.10
N GLU A 186 -7.49 9.59 6.20
CA GLU A 186 -6.07 9.29 6.34
C GLU A 186 -5.74 7.79 6.17
N THR A 187 -6.69 6.97 5.71
CA THR A 187 -6.49 5.53 5.52
C THR A 187 -6.18 5.18 4.07
N PHE A 188 -5.09 4.46 3.84
CA PHE A 188 -4.72 4.01 2.51
C PHE A 188 -3.92 2.69 2.53
N ILE A 189 -3.89 2.02 1.37
CA ILE A 189 -3.02 0.86 1.13
C ILE A 189 -1.70 1.36 0.53
N LEU A 190 -0.60 1.05 1.20
CA LEU A 190 0.74 1.41 0.78
C LEU A 190 1.30 0.36 -0.20
N ALA A 191 1.14 -0.92 0.12
CA ALA A 191 1.44 -2.07 -0.75
C ALA A 191 0.33 -3.12 -0.65
N ASN A 192 0.05 -3.87 -1.71
CA ASN A 192 -1.09 -4.77 -1.79
C ASN A 192 -0.74 -6.21 -1.41
N LYS A 193 0.46 -6.72 -1.74
CA LYS A 193 0.81 -8.14 -1.58
C LYS A 193 2.22 -8.34 -0.99
N PRO A 194 2.35 -8.61 0.32
CA PRO A 194 1.30 -8.58 1.34
C PRO A 194 0.83 -7.15 1.62
N ALA A 195 -0.39 -7.02 2.14
CA ALA A 195 -0.97 -5.72 2.44
C ALA A 195 -0.18 -4.97 3.53
N TYR A 196 0.15 -3.72 3.25
CA TYR A 196 0.54 -2.73 4.24
C TYR A 196 -0.48 -1.59 4.19
N MET A 197 -1.16 -1.35 5.30
CA MET A 197 -2.20 -0.32 5.43
C MET A 197 -1.72 0.78 6.37
N VAL A 198 -1.83 2.02 5.93
CA VAL A 198 -1.67 3.18 6.82
C VAL A 198 -3.03 3.58 7.34
N LEU A 199 -3.14 3.78 8.65
CA LEU A 199 -4.33 4.33 9.32
C LEU A 199 -3.85 5.32 10.38
N GLY A 200 -4.12 6.60 10.14
CA GLY A 200 -3.55 7.70 10.93
C GLY A 200 -2.02 7.73 10.78
N ASN A 201 -1.29 7.64 11.89
CA ASN A 201 0.17 7.63 11.89
C ASN A 201 0.79 6.21 11.96
N ARG A 202 0.02 5.13 11.79
CA ARG A 202 0.52 3.76 11.96
C ARG A 202 0.47 2.94 10.68
N ILE A 203 1.56 2.22 10.42
CA ILE A 203 1.65 1.19 9.38
C ILE A 203 1.27 -0.15 9.99
N TYR A 204 0.18 -0.72 9.50
CA TYR A 204 -0.30 -2.06 9.82
C TYR A 204 0.14 -3.05 8.74
N PHE A 205 0.61 -4.20 9.18
CA PHE A 205 0.83 -5.41 8.39
C PHE A 205 -0.06 -6.50 8.95
N PHE A 206 -0.36 -7.52 8.16
CA PHE A 206 -1.42 -8.47 8.49
C PHE A 206 -0.93 -9.90 8.51
N THR A 207 -1.54 -10.68 9.39
CA THR A 207 -1.45 -12.14 9.34
C THR A 207 -2.00 -12.64 8.00
N LYS A 208 -1.43 -13.72 7.44
CA LYS A 208 -1.96 -14.45 6.26
C LYS A 208 -1.97 -13.67 4.93
N ASN A 209 -0.87 -12.99 4.56
CA ASN A 209 -0.66 -12.39 3.22
C ASN A 209 -1.91 -11.73 2.61
N VAL A 210 -2.57 -10.86 3.38
CA VAL A 210 -3.78 -10.14 2.95
C VAL A 210 -3.51 -9.42 1.62
N ASP A 211 -4.45 -9.50 0.67
CA ASP A 211 -4.44 -8.67 -0.53
C ASP A 211 -5.09 -7.33 -0.23
N GLY A 212 -4.32 -6.24 -0.23
CA GLY A 212 -4.78 -4.89 0.08
C GLY A 212 -5.95 -4.43 -0.80
N LYS A 213 -6.05 -4.94 -2.05
CA LYS A 213 -7.16 -4.64 -2.95
C LYS A 213 -8.51 -5.10 -2.41
N LYS A 214 -8.54 -6.10 -1.50
CA LYS A 214 -9.76 -6.57 -0.83
C LYS A 214 -10.24 -5.63 0.27
N LEU A 215 -9.38 -4.75 0.79
CA LEU A 215 -9.73 -3.78 1.85
C LEU A 215 -10.18 -2.43 1.26
N LEU A 216 -9.61 -2.03 0.11
CA LEU A 216 -9.89 -0.73 -0.54
C LEU A 216 -11.38 -0.34 -0.63
N PRO A 217 -12.32 -1.23 -1.03
CA PRO A 217 -13.73 -0.85 -1.13
C PRO A 217 -14.33 -0.36 0.19
N PHE A 218 -13.77 -0.79 1.33
CA PHE A 218 -14.32 -0.57 2.66
C PHE A 218 -13.77 0.68 3.35
N PHE A 219 -12.79 1.37 2.75
CA PHE A 219 -12.34 2.67 3.25
C PHE A 219 -13.44 3.72 3.14
N ASN A 220 -14.36 3.57 2.18
CA ASN A 220 -15.47 4.49 1.95
C ASN A 220 -16.85 3.80 1.94
N LYS A 221 -16.94 2.55 2.41
CA LYS A 221 -18.20 1.78 2.48
C LYS A 221 -18.23 0.92 3.73
N LYS A 222 -19.40 0.81 4.35
CA LYS A 222 -19.60 -0.09 5.51
C LYS A 222 -19.58 -1.56 5.09
N PHE A 223 -20.22 -1.88 3.97
CA PHE A 223 -20.35 -3.23 3.41
C PHE A 223 -20.56 -3.16 1.89
N ILE A 224 -20.42 -4.30 1.23
CA ILE A 224 -20.83 -4.52 -0.16
C ILE A 224 -22.16 -5.29 -0.13
N LEU A 225 -23.17 -4.75 -0.83
CA LEU A 225 -24.43 -5.43 -1.08
C LEU A 225 -24.32 -6.23 -2.39
N VAL A 226 -24.64 -7.51 -2.33
CA VAL A 226 -24.68 -8.42 -3.48
C VAL A 226 -26.14 -8.86 -3.68
N PRO A 227 -26.82 -8.36 -4.73
CA PRO A 227 -28.19 -8.77 -5.03
C PRO A 227 -28.28 -10.28 -5.31
N LYS A 228 -29.41 -10.91 -4.97
CA LYS A 228 -29.62 -12.36 -5.13
C LYS A 228 -29.22 -12.91 -6.50
N LYS A 229 -29.59 -12.18 -7.56
CA LYS A 229 -29.34 -12.55 -8.96
C LYS A 229 -27.86 -12.64 -9.33
N LEU A 230 -26.99 -11.99 -8.56
CA LEU A 230 -25.54 -11.94 -8.79
C LEU A 230 -24.76 -12.77 -7.75
N GLU A 231 -25.42 -13.41 -6.79
CA GLU A 231 -24.76 -14.15 -5.70
C GLU A 231 -23.85 -15.26 -6.23
N ASP A 232 -24.31 -16.08 -7.18
CA ASP A 232 -23.54 -17.23 -7.67
C ASP A 232 -22.26 -16.79 -8.40
N GLU A 233 -22.37 -15.77 -9.26
CA GLU A 233 -21.21 -15.20 -9.96
C GLU A 233 -20.25 -14.52 -8.98
N TYR A 234 -20.78 -13.75 -8.03
CA TYR A 234 -19.96 -13.03 -7.08
C TYR A 234 -19.25 -13.97 -6.11
N PHE A 235 -19.95 -14.97 -5.57
CA PHE A 235 -19.38 -15.92 -4.64
C PHE A 235 -18.32 -16.80 -5.29
N SER A 236 -18.55 -17.28 -6.51
CA SER A 236 -17.56 -18.07 -7.25
C SER A 236 -16.29 -17.26 -7.54
N LYS A 237 -16.42 -16.00 -7.97
CA LYS A 237 -15.26 -15.16 -8.36
C LYS A 237 -14.53 -14.52 -7.19
N PHE A 238 -15.24 -14.13 -6.13
CA PHE A 238 -14.67 -13.30 -5.05
C PHE A 238 -14.67 -13.99 -3.69
N PHE A 239 -15.74 -14.68 -3.32
CA PHE A 239 -15.89 -15.19 -1.95
C PHE A 239 -15.17 -16.54 -1.73
N ILE A 240 -15.26 -17.47 -2.68
CA ILE A 240 -14.55 -18.76 -2.60
C ILE A 240 -13.01 -18.57 -2.55
N PRO A 241 -12.40 -17.70 -3.37
CA PRO A 241 -10.98 -17.36 -3.25
C PRO A 241 -10.62 -16.55 -2.00
N LEU A 242 -11.59 -16.19 -1.17
CA LEU A 242 -11.37 -15.42 0.06
C LEU A 242 -11.43 -16.31 1.28
N VAL A 243 -12.39 -17.25 1.34
CA VAL A 243 -12.49 -18.26 2.41
C VAL A 243 -11.36 -19.27 2.39
N THR A 244 -10.69 -19.46 1.25
CA THR A 244 -9.51 -20.32 1.13
C THR A 244 -8.25 -19.72 1.76
N TRP A 245 -8.20 -18.39 1.92
CA TRP A 245 -7.03 -17.67 2.41
C TRP A 245 -7.24 -16.98 3.76
N PHE A 246 -8.49 -16.74 4.17
CA PHE A 246 -8.83 -15.98 5.37
C PHE A 246 -9.85 -16.70 6.23
N ASP A 247 -9.82 -16.38 7.53
CA ASP A 247 -10.91 -16.77 8.43
C ASP A 247 -12.15 -15.98 8.05
N VAL A 248 -13.27 -16.69 7.90
CA VAL A 248 -14.54 -16.10 7.47
C VAL A 248 -15.63 -16.53 8.44
N LYS A 249 -16.36 -15.54 8.97
CA LYS A 249 -17.57 -15.77 9.76
C LYS A 249 -18.78 -15.54 8.88
N ALA A 250 -19.51 -16.60 8.57
CA ALA A 250 -20.72 -16.55 7.76
C ALA A 250 -21.96 -16.84 8.61
N VAL A 251 -23.02 -16.04 8.46
CA VAL A 251 -24.30 -16.20 9.17
C VAL A 251 -25.45 -16.12 8.15
N GLY A 252 -26.43 -17.02 8.24
CA GLY A 252 -27.64 -17.01 7.40
C GLY A 252 -28.19 -18.39 7.05
N ASN A 253 -29.47 -18.44 6.66
CA ASN A 253 -30.30 -19.66 6.54
C ASN A 253 -29.89 -20.63 5.41
N ALA A 254 -28.84 -20.34 4.63
CA ALA A 254 -28.44 -21.17 3.49
C ALA A 254 -26.94 -21.06 3.18
N LEU A 255 -26.09 -21.35 4.18
CA LEU A 255 -24.64 -21.45 3.97
C LEU A 255 -24.25 -22.89 3.63
N ILE A 256 -24.64 -23.34 2.43
CA ILE A 256 -24.01 -24.49 1.77
C ILE A 256 -23.21 -23.94 0.61
N ILE A 257 -21.93 -23.66 0.85
CA ILE A 257 -20.99 -23.34 -0.22
C ILE A 257 -20.39 -24.68 -0.66
N ASN A 258 -20.95 -25.27 -1.72
CA ASN A 258 -20.45 -26.43 -2.49
C ASN A 258 -19.65 -27.48 -1.70
N LYS A 259 -20.28 -28.61 -1.30
CA LYS A 259 -19.81 -29.95 -0.84
C LYS A 259 -18.45 -30.17 -0.10
N ASN A 260 -17.49 -29.25 -0.10
CA ASN A 260 -16.14 -29.39 0.44
C ASN A 260 -15.73 -28.25 1.40
N ILE A 261 -16.59 -27.27 1.70
CA ILE A 261 -16.29 -26.21 2.68
C ILE A 261 -17.48 -26.02 3.61
N SER A 262 -17.44 -26.66 4.79
CA SER A 262 -18.40 -26.39 5.87
C SER A 262 -17.94 -25.18 6.68
N PHE A 263 -18.74 -24.11 6.69
CA PHE A 263 -18.59 -23.07 7.71
C PHE A 263 -19.30 -23.54 8.97
N GLN A 264 -18.65 -23.45 10.13
CA GLN A 264 -19.36 -23.61 11.41
C GLN A 264 -20.37 -22.47 11.52
N THR A 265 -21.65 -22.79 11.39
CA THR A 265 -22.76 -21.92 11.73
C THR A 265 -22.70 -21.69 13.24
N ILE A 266 -22.34 -20.48 13.67
CA ILE A 266 -22.55 -20.08 15.06
C ILE A 266 -23.98 -19.54 15.13
N LEU A 267 -24.88 -20.35 15.70
CA LEU A 267 -26.23 -19.96 16.10
C LEU A 267 -26.19 -18.80 17.11
#